data_AF-A0AAD1T1R8-F1
#
_entry.id   AF-A0AAD1T1R8-F1
#
_cell.length_a   1.000
_cell.length_b   1.000
_cell.length_c   1.000
_cell.angle_alpha   90.00
_cell.angle_beta   90.00
_cell.angle_gamma   90.00
#
_symmetry.space_group_name_H-M   'P 1'
#
loop_
_entity.id
_entity.type
_entity.pdbx_description
1 polymer ?
#
loop_
_entity_poly.entity_id
_entity_poly.type
_entity_poly.pdbx_seq_one_letter_code
_entity_poly.pdbx_strand_id
1 'polypeptide(L)'
;MNCGFNHSDCEAGLIVDNSSNICYMEMENTKGNEDDLNSWRRCVKVEWGSFGDYGDLQSISTIYDQKVDKESEKRGIQCFEKMVSLTYVGEIVRHVLLANDQLILHDGNHSKLQEKYCLKPGDILKISKDPEGKFRAQELLTSLGFVPTDQDCDWMKRVCDAVFCRSASLCGAGLAAVIEHIQKKHPRTKQKVTVGVDGLLYKTFPK
;
A
#
# COMPACT_ATOMS: atom_id res chain seq x y z
N MET A 1 -16.49 1.27 -10.39
CA MET A 1 -16.39 2.44 -9.50
C MET A 1 -17.52 3.41 -9.86
N ASN A 2 -18.48 3.66 -8.97
CA ASN A 2 -19.66 4.51 -9.24
C ASN A 2 -19.48 5.98 -8.77
N CYS A 3 -18.28 6.33 -8.28
CA CYS A 3 -18.00 7.65 -7.69
C CYS A 3 -18.18 8.79 -8.71
N GLY A 4 -17.70 8.61 -9.94
CA GLY A 4 -17.88 9.59 -11.02
C GLY A 4 -19.32 9.84 -11.46
N PHE A 5 -20.26 8.95 -11.10
CA PHE A 5 -21.69 9.20 -11.33
C PHE A 5 -22.25 10.26 -10.36
N ASN A 6 -21.76 10.26 -9.11
CA ASN A 6 -22.23 11.16 -8.06
C ASN A 6 -21.36 12.41 -7.87
N HIS A 7 -20.13 12.38 -8.39
CA HIS A 7 -19.14 13.45 -8.23
C HIS A 7 -18.54 13.81 -9.58
N SER A 8 -18.97 14.94 -10.15
CA SER A 8 -18.48 15.43 -11.44
C SER A 8 -17.00 15.84 -11.43
N ASP A 9 -16.41 16.01 -10.25
CA ASP A 9 -15.00 16.28 -10.00
C ASP A 9 -14.16 15.01 -9.76
N CYS A 10 -14.75 13.81 -9.89
CA CYS A 10 -14.02 12.55 -9.75
C CYS A 10 -13.18 12.24 -11.00
N GLU A 11 -11.88 12.51 -10.91
CA GLU A 11 -10.94 12.39 -12.04
C GLU A 11 -9.98 11.20 -11.89
N ALA A 12 -9.95 10.55 -10.72
CA ALA A 12 -9.09 9.41 -10.46
C ALA A 12 -9.79 8.32 -9.63
N GLY A 13 -9.31 7.10 -9.79
CA GLY A 13 -9.74 5.93 -9.03
C GLY A 13 -8.55 5.18 -8.48
N LEU A 14 -8.57 4.88 -7.19
CA LEU A 14 -7.49 4.22 -6.45
C LEU A 14 -7.99 2.94 -5.80
N ILE A 15 -7.22 1.86 -5.96
CA ILE A 15 -7.41 0.61 -5.23
C ILE A 15 -6.17 0.35 -4.37
N VAL A 16 -6.40 0.12 -3.08
CA VAL A 16 -5.39 -0.36 -2.13
C VAL A 16 -5.96 -1.52 -1.32
N ASP A 17 -5.62 -2.73 -1.73
CA ASP A 17 -6.05 -3.99 -1.12
C ASP A 17 -4.87 -4.99 -1.21
N ASN A 18 -5.17 -6.28 -1.36
CA ASN A 18 -4.20 -7.32 -1.70
C ASN A 18 -3.40 -7.00 -2.99
N SER A 19 -3.97 -6.19 -3.87
CA SER A 19 -3.30 -5.55 -5.01
C SER A 19 -3.46 -4.04 -4.92
N SER A 20 -2.69 -3.29 -5.72
CA SER A 20 -2.83 -1.83 -5.76
C SER A 20 -2.71 -1.29 -7.16
N ASN A 21 -3.63 -0.38 -7.53
CA ASN A 21 -3.56 0.31 -8.81
C ASN A 21 -4.26 1.66 -8.76
N ILE A 22 -3.93 2.50 -9.73
CA ILE A 22 -4.58 3.79 -9.95
C ILE A 22 -5.01 3.93 -11.42
N CYS A 23 -6.13 4.59 -11.64
CA CYS A 23 -6.54 5.08 -12.94
C CYS A 23 -6.91 6.56 -12.85
N TYR A 24 -6.85 7.26 -13.97
CA TYR A 24 -7.28 8.65 -14.05
C TYR A 24 -7.84 9.00 -15.43
N MET A 25 -8.56 10.10 -15.51
CA MET A 25 -9.07 10.65 -16.76
C MET A 25 -8.01 11.54 -17.40
N GLU A 26 -7.50 11.15 -18.56
CA GLU A 26 -6.58 11.94 -19.37
C GLU A 26 -7.35 12.79 -20.38
N MET A 27 -6.92 14.04 -20.63
CA MET A 27 -7.36 14.83 -21.78
C MET A 27 -6.23 14.90 -22.80
N GLU A 28 -6.55 14.51 -24.02
CA GLU A 28 -5.65 14.70 -25.15
C GLU A 28 -6.13 15.90 -25.96
N ASN A 29 -5.36 16.99 -25.93
CA ASN A 29 -5.62 18.15 -26.78
C ASN A 29 -5.15 17.84 -28.20
N THR A 30 -6.08 17.70 -29.14
CA THR A 30 -5.76 17.67 -30.56
C THR A 30 -5.30 19.06 -31.00
N LYS A 31 -4.00 19.32 -30.87
CA LYS A 31 -3.27 20.47 -31.44
C LYS A 31 -3.93 21.86 -31.23
N GLY A 32 -3.49 22.53 -30.16
CA GLY A 32 -3.14 23.96 -30.25
C GLY A 32 -4.24 25.01 -30.20
N ASN A 33 -5.53 24.66 -30.13
CA ASN A 33 -6.60 25.63 -29.86
C ASN A 33 -7.39 25.23 -28.62
N GLU A 34 -7.47 26.12 -27.63
CA GLU A 34 -8.24 25.93 -26.38
C GLU A 34 -9.76 25.85 -26.59
N ASP A 35 -10.22 26.12 -27.81
CA ASP A 35 -11.63 26.13 -28.23
C ASP A 35 -12.03 24.93 -29.10
N ASP A 36 -11.14 23.95 -29.30
CA ASP A 36 -11.46 22.82 -30.17
C ASP A 36 -12.43 21.85 -29.47
N LEU A 37 -13.66 21.77 -30.00
CA LEU A 37 -14.77 20.90 -29.56
C LEU A 37 -14.44 19.39 -29.63
N ASN A 38 -13.21 19.04 -30.00
CA ASN A 38 -12.68 17.68 -30.16
C ASN A 38 -11.78 17.22 -29.02
N SER A 39 -11.79 17.88 -27.86
CA SER A 39 -11.15 17.34 -26.65
C SER A 39 -11.84 16.03 -26.27
N TRP A 40 -11.16 14.90 -26.43
CA TRP A 40 -11.66 13.61 -25.97
C TRP A 40 -10.99 13.23 -24.66
N ARG A 41 -11.75 12.54 -23.81
CA ARG A 41 -11.30 12.06 -22.50
C ARG A 41 -11.18 10.55 -22.54
N ARG A 42 -10.13 10.00 -21.95
CA ARG A 42 -9.97 8.55 -21.80
C ARG A 42 -9.50 8.22 -20.40
N CYS A 43 -10.08 7.18 -19.83
CA CYS A 43 -9.58 6.60 -18.61
C CYS A 43 -8.28 5.84 -18.89
N VAL A 44 -7.18 6.26 -18.28
CA VAL A 44 -5.89 5.60 -18.33
C VAL A 44 -5.74 4.75 -17.09
N LYS A 45 -5.56 3.44 -17.28
CA LYS A 45 -5.12 2.53 -16.22
C LYS A 45 -3.60 2.59 -16.17
N VAL A 46 -3.04 3.00 -15.03
CA VAL A 46 -1.60 3.30 -14.95
C VAL A 46 -0.77 2.03 -14.83
N GLU A 47 -1.30 0.97 -14.22
CA GLU A 47 -0.52 -0.22 -13.86
C GLU A 47 0.72 0.15 -13.04
N TRP A 48 0.54 1.06 -12.06
CA TRP A 48 1.63 1.66 -11.29
C TRP A 48 2.44 0.66 -10.45
N GLY A 49 1.95 -0.58 -10.34
CA GLY A 49 2.60 -1.62 -9.55
C GLY A 49 3.99 -1.93 -10.06
N SER A 50 4.19 -1.81 -11.39
CA SER A 50 5.48 -2.01 -12.06
C SER A 50 6.45 -0.83 -11.94
N PHE A 51 6.08 0.25 -11.26
CA PHE A 51 7.04 1.31 -10.95
C PHE A 51 8.19 0.73 -10.10
N GLY A 52 9.43 1.00 -10.51
CA GLY A 52 10.63 0.44 -9.87
C GLY A 52 11.10 -0.92 -10.40
N ASP A 53 10.42 -1.54 -11.37
CA ASP A 53 10.86 -2.81 -12.00
C ASP A 53 12.22 -2.64 -12.70
N TYR A 54 12.57 -1.42 -13.12
CA TYR A 54 13.85 -1.09 -13.74
C TYR A 54 14.89 -0.50 -12.75
N GLY A 55 14.62 -0.55 -11.45
CA GLY A 55 15.55 -0.11 -10.40
C GLY A 55 15.30 1.28 -9.84
N ASP A 56 14.28 2.02 -10.30
CA ASP A 56 13.96 3.39 -9.83
C ASP A 56 13.71 3.46 -8.32
N LEU A 57 13.25 2.37 -7.71
CA LEU A 57 12.95 2.26 -6.28
C LEU A 57 14.08 1.64 -5.45
N GLN A 58 15.23 1.33 -6.06
CA GLN A 58 16.31 0.60 -5.37
C GLN A 58 16.87 1.39 -4.18
N SER A 59 16.92 2.72 -4.27
CA SER A 59 17.43 3.60 -3.20
C SER A 59 16.58 3.61 -1.94
N ILE A 60 15.28 3.28 -2.05
CA ILE A 60 14.34 3.24 -0.92
C ILE A 60 13.94 1.81 -0.53
N SER A 61 14.34 0.82 -1.33
CA SER A 61 14.08 -0.60 -1.10
C SER A 61 14.94 -1.13 0.04
N THR A 62 14.31 -1.74 1.03
CA THR A 62 15.01 -2.35 2.17
C THR A 62 15.41 -3.79 1.86
N ILE A 63 16.26 -4.36 2.72
CA ILE A 63 16.57 -5.80 2.67
C ILE A 63 15.33 -6.68 2.83
N TYR A 64 14.27 -6.19 3.50
CA TYR A 64 13.03 -6.91 3.71
C TYR A 64 12.17 -6.92 2.45
N ASP A 65 12.07 -5.78 1.75
CA ASP A 65 11.41 -5.70 0.43
C ASP A 65 12.07 -6.64 -0.58
N GLN A 66 13.41 -6.70 -0.58
CA GLN A 66 14.16 -7.60 -1.44
C GLN A 66 13.92 -9.08 -1.11
N LYS A 67 13.71 -9.44 0.16
CA LYS A 67 13.34 -10.80 0.56
C LYS A 67 11.94 -11.14 0.07
N VAL A 68 10.97 -10.25 0.27
CA VAL A 68 9.61 -10.40 -0.26
C VAL A 68 9.61 -10.59 -1.77
N ASP A 69 10.37 -9.76 -2.50
CA ASP A 69 10.48 -9.86 -3.95
C ASP A 69 11.05 -11.23 -4.38
N LYS A 70 12.15 -11.67 -3.77
CA LYS A 70 12.77 -12.98 -4.05
C LYS A 70 11.85 -14.17 -3.73
N GLU A 71 11.02 -14.05 -2.70
CA GLU A 71 10.08 -15.10 -2.29
C GLU A 71 8.74 -15.07 -3.04
N SER A 72 8.43 -13.97 -3.72
CA SER A 72 7.23 -13.81 -4.55
C SER A 72 7.29 -14.68 -5.80
N GLU A 73 6.12 -14.99 -6.37
CA GLU A 73 6.00 -15.76 -7.63
C GLU A 73 6.66 -15.02 -8.81
N LYS A 74 6.60 -13.69 -8.78
CA LYS A 74 6.98 -12.81 -9.87
C LYS A 74 8.15 -11.92 -9.46
N ARG A 75 9.36 -12.48 -9.41
CA ARG A 75 10.58 -11.78 -8.97
C ARG A 75 10.94 -10.61 -9.89
N GLY A 76 11.37 -9.48 -9.32
CA GLY A 76 11.85 -8.31 -10.05
C GLY A 76 10.77 -7.51 -10.78
N ILE A 77 9.49 -7.87 -10.63
CA ILE A 77 8.37 -7.13 -11.22
C ILE A 77 7.30 -6.81 -10.19
N GLN A 78 6.49 -5.79 -10.48
CA GLN A 78 5.51 -5.23 -9.55
C GLN A 78 6.17 -4.70 -8.25
N CYS A 79 7.34 -4.08 -8.38
CA CYS A 79 8.16 -3.61 -7.26
C CYS A 79 7.40 -2.63 -6.36
N PHE A 80 6.70 -1.65 -6.94
CA PHE A 80 5.91 -0.69 -6.17
C PHE A 80 4.70 -1.35 -5.50
N GLU A 81 4.01 -2.26 -6.19
CA GLU A 81 2.88 -3.00 -5.58
C GLU A 81 3.35 -3.78 -4.35
N LYS A 82 4.52 -4.40 -4.40
CA LYS A 82 5.10 -5.13 -3.26
C LYS A 82 5.43 -4.25 -2.06
N MET A 83 5.64 -2.96 -2.27
CA MET A 83 5.88 -2.02 -1.17
C MET A 83 4.60 -1.43 -0.58
N VAL A 84 3.46 -1.55 -1.27
CA VAL A 84 2.22 -0.80 -0.96
C VAL A 84 1.01 -1.70 -0.69
N SER A 85 0.89 -2.82 -1.38
CA SER A 85 -0.29 -3.69 -1.25
C SER A 85 -0.26 -4.46 0.06
N LEU A 86 -1.46 -4.74 0.58
CA LEU A 86 -1.62 -5.37 1.87
C LEU A 86 -1.05 -6.78 1.93
N THR A 87 -1.08 -7.52 0.81
CA THR A 87 -0.49 -8.87 0.70
C THR A 87 0.97 -8.85 1.08
N TYR A 88 1.72 -7.86 0.59
CA TYR A 88 3.16 -7.82 0.74
C TYR A 88 3.60 -7.04 1.99
N VAL A 89 2.81 -6.07 2.45
CA VAL A 89 3.03 -5.39 3.74
C VAL A 89 3.11 -6.40 4.89
N GLY A 90 2.22 -7.39 4.92
CA GLY A 90 2.28 -8.48 5.91
C GLY A 90 3.57 -9.29 5.82
N GLU A 91 4.04 -9.59 4.61
CA GLU A 91 5.29 -10.33 4.39
C GLU A 91 6.54 -9.52 4.76
N ILE A 92 6.52 -8.20 4.58
CA ILE A 92 7.60 -7.31 5.04
C ILE A 92 7.67 -7.38 6.57
N VAL A 93 6.53 -7.24 7.27
CA VAL A 93 6.46 -7.39 8.74
C VAL A 93 7.00 -8.76 9.16
N ARG A 94 6.57 -9.85 8.50
CA ARG A 94 7.04 -11.21 8.76
C ARG A 94 8.57 -11.31 8.65
N HIS A 95 9.17 -10.76 7.59
CA HIS A 95 10.62 -10.78 7.42
C HIS A 95 11.38 -9.89 8.42
N VAL A 96 10.78 -8.80 8.89
CA VAL A 96 11.34 -8.00 9.99
C VAL A 96 11.37 -8.82 11.28
N LEU A 97 10.27 -9.51 11.61
CA LEU A 97 10.20 -10.37 12.80
C LEU A 97 11.22 -11.52 12.72
N LEU A 98 11.29 -12.23 11.59
CA LEU A 98 12.26 -13.30 11.37
C LEU A 98 13.72 -12.84 11.47
N ALA A 99 14.02 -11.59 11.11
CA ALA A 99 15.38 -11.06 11.23
C ALA A 99 15.76 -10.69 12.67
N ASN A 100 14.77 -10.50 13.54
CA ASN A 100 14.94 -10.07 14.94
C ASN A 100 14.47 -11.15 15.92
N ASP A 101 14.44 -12.40 15.47
CA ASP A 101 13.86 -13.54 16.19
C ASP A 101 14.53 -13.76 17.56
N GLN A 102 15.86 -13.58 17.62
CA GLN A 102 16.65 -13.70 18.84
C GLN A 102 16.47 -12.53 19.82
N LEU A 103 15.86 -11.42 19.38
CA LEU A 103 15.71 -10.17 20.14
C LEU A 103 14.27 -9.91 20.61
N ILE A 104 13.27 -10.53 19.97
CA ILE A 104 11.85 -10.19 20.16
C ILE A 104 11.00 -11.39 20.58
N LEU A 105 11.42 -12.65 20.34
CA LEU A 105 10.58 -13.82 20.58
C LEU A 105 11.41 -14.95 21.20
N HIS A 106 11.76 -14.80 22.49
CA HIS A 106 12.48 -15.84 23.24
C HIS A 106 11.66 -17.15 23.33
N ASP A 107 12.31 -18.30 23.10
CA ASP A 107 11.78 -19.66 23.30
C ASP A 107 10.44 -20.00 22.58
N GLY A 108 10.21 -19.40 21.41
CA GLY A 108 9.02 -19.65 20.59
C GLY A 108 9.17 -20.78 19.56
N ASN A 109 8.06 -21.42 19.19
CA ASN A 109 8.04 -22.23 17.97
C ASN A 109 7.90 -21.32 16.74
N HIS A 110 9.03 -21.00 16.11
CA HIS A 110 9.08 -20.13 14.94
C HIS A 110 8.54 -20.77 13.65
N SER A 111 8.11 -22.04 13.67
CA SER A 111 7.67 -22.75 12.46
C SER A 111 6.54 -22.02 11.72
N LYS A 112 5.57 -21.47 12.47
CA LYS A 112 4.46 -20.71 11.88
C LYS A 112 4.91 -19.38 11.26
N LEU A 113 5.94 -18.74 11.80
CA LEU A 113 6.48 -17.48 11.27
C LEU A 113 7.30 -17.70 9.98
N GLN A 114 7.81 -18.91 9.77
CA GLN A 114 8.46 -19.31 8.52
C GLN A 114 7.46 -19.54 7.38
N GLU A 115 6.18 -19.82 7.70
CA GLU A 115 5.13 -19.98 6.70
C GLU A 115 4.82 -18.64 6.02
N LYS A 116 4.93 -18.61 4.68
CA LYS A 116 4.56 -17.43 3.88
C LYS A 116 3.10 -17.07 4.10
N TYR A 117 2.82 -15.77 4.19
CA TYR A 117 1.48 -15.21 4.36
C TYR A 117 0.76 -15.66 5.64
N CYS A 118 1.52 -16.05 6.68
CA CYS A 118 0.95 -16.40 7.98
C CYS A 118 0.33 -15.18 8.68
N LEU A 119 0.90 -13.99 8.46
CA LEU A 119 0.34 -12.72 8.92
C LEU A 119 -0.70 -12.22 7.92
N LYS A 120 -1.97 -12.15 8.32
CA LYS A 120 -3.02 -11.66 7.41
C LYS A 120 -3.05 -10.13 7.39
N PRO A 121 -3.35 -9.52 6.23
CA PRO A 121 -3.61 -8.08 6.13
C PRO A 121 -4.44 -7.49 7.25
N GLY A 122 -5.58 -8.13 7.56
CA GLY A 122 -6.49 -7.66 8.60
C GLY A 122 -5.86 -7.60 10.00
N ASP A 123 -4.90 -8.46 10.30
CA ASP A 123 -4.21 -8.47 11.60
C ASP A 123 -3.26 -7.29 11.71
N ILE A 124 -2.49 -6.99 10.65
CA ILE A 124 -1.62 -5.81 10.60
C ILE A 124 -2.43 -4.52 10.75
N LEU A 125 -3.58 -4.42 10.06
CA LEU A 125 -4.46 -3.25 10.16
C LEU A 125 -5.02 -3.09 11.57
N LYS A 126 -5.41 -4.18 12.24
CA LYS A 126 -5.91 -4.15 13.63
C LYS A 126 -4.84 -3.74 14.63
N ILE A 127 -3.60 -4.21 14.46
CA ILE A 127 -2.46 -3.85 15.32
C ILE A 127 -2.11 -2.36 15.18
N SER A 128 -2.24 -1.83 13.97
CA SER A 128 -1.94 -0.43 13.68
C SER A 128 -3.04 0.54 14.18
N LYS A 129 -4.13 0.04 14.77
CA LYS A 129 -5.20 0.86 15.36
C LYS A 129 -4.98 1.08 16.85
N ASP A 130 -4.95 2.35 17.26
CA ASP A 130 -4.97 2.72 18.67
C ASP A 130 -6.41 2.83 19.21
N PRO A 131 -6.65 2.56 20.52
CA PRO A 131 -5.69 2.14 21.54
C PRO A 131 -5.50 0.61 21.66
N GLU A 132 -6.27 -0.19 20.93
CA GLU A 132 -6.28 -1.67 21.06
C GLU A 132 -5.04 -2.36 20.44
N GLY A 133 -4.21 -1.65 19.70
CA GLY A 133 -3.14 -2.22 18.87
C GLY A 133 -2.19 -3.16 19.61
N LYS A 134 -1.82 -2.81 20.85
CA LYS A 134 -0.96 -3.66 21.71
C LYS A 134 -1.64 -4.98 22.06
N PHE A 135 -2.92 -4.93 22.42
CA PHE A 135 -3.70 -6.13 22.72
C PHE A 135 -3.85 -7.03 21.48
N ARG A 136 -4.08 -6.43 20.30
CA ARG A 136 -4.12 -7.17 19.02
C ARG A 136 -2.79 -7.81 18.68
N ALA A 137 -1.68 -7.15 18.98
CA ALA A 137 -0.34 -7.71 18.81
C ALA A 137 -0.14 -8.94 19.71
N GLN A 138 -0.58 -8.85 20.97
CA GLN A 138 -0.55 -9.98 21.91
C GLN A 138 -1.38 -11.17 21.41
N GLU A 139 -2.62 -10.94 20.96
CA GLU A 139 -3.48 -11.99 20.40
C GLU A 139 -2.80 -12.69 19.21
N LEU A 140 -2.24 -11.91 18.28
CA LEU A 140 -1.60 -12.44 17.08
C LEU A 140 -0.34 -13.26 17.44
N LEU A 141 0.56 -12.70 18.25
CA LEU A 141 1.78 -13.40 18.68
C LEU A 141 1.44 -14.70 19.42
N THR A 142 0.42 -14.68 20.27
CA THR A 142 -0.06 -15.88 20.97
C THR A 142 -0.61 -16.92 19.98
N SER A 143 -1.36 -16.50 18.96
CA SER A 143 -1.89 -17.39 17.93
C SER A 143 -0.80 -18.05 17.07
N LEU A 144 0.34 -17.37 16.94
CA LEU A 144 1.56 -17.87 16.28
C LEU A 144 2.37 -18.82 17.19
N GLY A 145 1.96 -19.02 18.44
CA GLY A 145 2.59 -19.97 19.37
C GLY A 145 3.69 -19.34 20.23
N PHE A 146 3.77 -18.02 20.30
CA PHE A 146 4.67 -17.31 21.21
C PHE A 146 4.00 -17.05 22.57
N VAL A 147 4.82 -16.81 23.59
CA VAL A 147 4.39 -16.25 24.88
C VAL A 147 4.91 -14.82 24.95
N PRO A 148 4.23 -13.85 24.33
CA PRO A 148 4.78 -12.51 24.15
C PRO A 148 4.86 -11.75 25.48
N THR A 149 5.97 -11.07 25.69
CA THR A 149 6.09 -10.04 26.74
C THR A 149 5.39 -8.76 26.31
N ASP A 150 5.17 -7.86 27.26
CA ASP A 150 4.65 -6.52 27.00
C ASP A 150 5.54 -5.74 26.00
N GLN A 151 6.86 -5.95 26.09
CA GLN A 151 7.84 -5.34 25.21
C GLN A 151 7.76 -5.89 23.79
N ASP A 152 7.49 -7.18 23.62
CA ASP A 152 7.34 -7.82 22.30
C ASP A 152 6.09 -7.31 21.59
N CYS A 153 5.01 -7.08 22.35
CA CYS A 153 3.79 -6.48 21.83
C CYS A 153 4.02 -5.03 21.38
N ASP A 154 4.80 -4.25 22.14
CA ASP A 154 5.18 -2.89 21.77
C ASP A 154 6.07 -2.87 20.51
N TRP A 155 7.01 -3.81 20.39
CA TRP A 155 7.84 -3.97 19.19
C TRP A 155 7.02 -4.36 17.97
N MET A 156 6.14 -5.36 18.10
CA MET A 156 5.28 -5.81 17.01
C MET A 156 4.42 -4.65 16.49
N LYS A 157 3.81 -3.88 17.40
CA LYS A 157 3.06 -2.69 17.03
C LYS A 157 3.92 -1.67 16.29
N ARG A 158 5.11 -1.33 16.81
CA ARG A 158 6.02 -0.38 16.16
C ARG A 158 6.45 -0.82 14.76
N VAL A 159 6.71 -2.10 14.56
CA VAL A 159 7.05 -2.66 13.25
C VAL A 159 5.86 -2.54 12.29
N CYS A 160 4.67 -2.93 12.72
CA CYS A 160 3.45 -2.76 11.91
C CYS A 160 3.23 -1.30 11.53
N ASP A 161 3.29 -0.39 12.49
CA ASP A 161 3.10 1.05 12.27
C ASP A 161 4.14 1.60 11.29
N ALA A 162 5.42 1.25 11.45
CA ALA A 162 6.49 1.73 10.57
C ALA A 162 6.32 1.25 9.12
N VAL A 163 6.05 -0.04 8.91
CA VAL A 163 5.84 -0.60 7.56
C VAL A 163 4.56 -0.01 6.94
N PHE A 164 3.49 0.11 7.73
CA PHE A 164 2.22 0.66 7.26
C PHE A 164 2.34 2.14 6.89
N CYS A 165 2.91 2.97 7.76
CA CYS A 165 3.15 4.40 7.50
C CYS A 165 4.01 4.62 6.26
N ARG A 166 5.06 3.81 6.06
CA ARG A 166 5.86 3.85 4.83
C ARG A 166 5.01 3.54 3.60
N SER A 167 4.23 2.46 3.64
CA SER A 167 3.39 2.00 2.53
C SER A 167 2.33 3.05 2.17
N ALA A 168 1.70 3.65 3.18
CA ALA A 168 0.75 4.76 3.02
C ALA A 168 1.44 6.01 2.42
N SER A 169 2.66 6.33 2.84
CA SER A 169 3.42 7.46 2.30
C SER A 169 3.81 7.25 0.83
N LEU A 170 4.21 6.04 0.45
CA LEU A 170 4.49 5.68 -0.94
C LEU A 170 3.25 5.76 -1.81
N CYS A 171 2.12 5.22 -1.34
CA CYS A 171 0.83 5.34 -2.01
C CYS A 171 0.42 6.82 -2.19
N GLY A 172 0.60 7.63 -1.14
CA GLY A 172 0.35 9.07 -1.16
C GLY A 172 1.22 9.81 -2.17
N ALA A 173 2.51 9.46 -2.27
CA ALA A 173 3.42 10.04 -3.28
C ALA A 173 2.99 9.69 -4.71
N GLY A 174 2.62 8.42 -4.96
CA GLY A 174 2.10 8.00 -6.27
C GLY A 174 0.79 8.71 -6.63
N LEU A 175 -0.13 8.83 -5.67
CA LEU A 175 -1.39 9.54 -5.86
C LEU A 175 -1.16 11.03 -6.12
N ALA A 176 -0.25 11.67 -5.38
CA ALA A 176 0.10 13.08 -5.57
C ALA A 176 0.65 13.32 -6.97
N ALA A 177 1.51 12.44 -7.49
CA ALA A 177 2.04 12.54 -8.85
C ALA A 177 0.93 12.47 -9.92
N VAL A 178 -0.06 11.58 -9.74
CA VAL A 178 -1.21 11.48 -10.66
C VAL A 178 -2.09 12.73 -10.59
N ILE A 179 -2.39 13.23 -9.38
CA ILE A 179 -3.18 14.47 -9.21
C ILE A 179 -2.46 15.66 -9.85
N GLU A 180 -1.15 15.79 -9.64
CA GLU A 180 -0.35 16.85 -10.23
C GLU A 180 -0.34 16.77 -11.77
N HIS A 181 -0.24 15.57 -12.33
CA HIS A 181 -0.35 15.34 -13.77
C HIS A 181 -1.71 15.79 -14.33
N ILE A 182 -2.80 15.40 -13.68
CA ILE A 182 -4.16 15.86 -14.03
C ILE A 182 -4.20 17.39 -13.99
N GLN A 183 -3.78 18.02 -12.90
CA GLN A 183 -3.85 19.48 -12.76
C GLN A 183 -3.03 20.24 -13.82
N LYS A 184 -1.87 19.70 -14.24
CA LYS A 184 -1.04 20.26 -15.32
C LYS A 184 -1.72 20.16 -16.68
N LYS A 185 -2.39 19.04 -16.96
CA LYS A 185 -3.06 18.76 -18.25
C LYS A 185 -4.42 19.42 -18.38
N HIS A 186 -5.05 19.77 -17.26
CA HIS A 186 -6.40 20.30 -17.21
C HIS A 186 -6.44 21.67 -16.49
N PRO A 187 -6.10 22.79 -17.15
CA PRO A 187 -6.09 24.11 -16.51
C PRO A 187 -7.44 24.54 -15.93
N ARG A 188 -8.56 23.93 -16.35
CA ARG A 188 -9.92 24.18 -15.84
C ARG A 188 -10.27 23.37 -14.58
N THR A 189 -9.54 22.31 -14.20
CA THR A 189 -9.77 21.53 -12.96
C THR A 189 -8.99 22.07 -11.75
N LYS A 190 -8.50 23.31 -11.84
CA LYS A 190 -7.54 23.96 -10.93
C LYS A 190 -7.88 24.01 -9.43
N GLN A 191 -9.04 23.58 -8.97
CA GLN A 191 -9.40 23.73 -7.55
C GLN A 191 -9.74 22.44 -6.82
N LYS A 192 -10.19 21.38 -7.49
CA LYS A 192 -10.62 20.17 -6.79
C LYS A 192 -10.57 18.94 -7.69
N VAL A 193 -9.90 17.91 -7.20
CA VAL A 193 -9.89 16.57 -7.79
C VAL A 193 -10.42 15.61 -6.72
N THR A 194 -11.50 14.91 -7.02
CA THR A 194 -12.02 13.82 -6.20
C THR A 194 -11.44 12.50 -6.67
N VAL A 195 -11.05 11.65 -5.71
CA VAL A 195 -10.49 10.32 -5.96
C VAL A 195 -11.45 9.29 -5.37
N GLY A 196 -12.00 8.42 -6.21
CA GLY A 196 -12.74 7.27 -5.74
C GLY A 196 -11.77 6.23 -5.17
N VAL A 197 -11.91 5.87 -3.89
CA VAL A 197 -11.04 4.88 -3.24
C VAL A 197 -11.84 3.63 -2.90
N ASP A 198 -11.30 2.46 -3.20
CA ASP A 198 -11.83 1.16 -2.78
C ASP A 198 -10.69 0.26 -2.25
N GLY A 199 -11.06 -0.77 -1.50
CA GLY A 199 -10.16 -1.75 -0.92
C GLY A 199 -10.37 -1.95 0.58
N LEU A 200 -9.89 -3.09 1.08
CA LEU A 200 -9.97 -3.49 2.49
C LEU A 200 -9.39 -2.42 3.43
N LEU A 201 -8.32 -1.75 3.03
CA LEU A 201 -7.66 -0.71 3.83
C LEU A 201 -8.61 0.45 4.13
N TYR A 202 -9.28 0.98 3.10
CA TYR A 202 -10.24 2.08 3.25
C TYR A 202 -11.48 1.66 4.04
N LYS A 203 -11.98 0.44 3.83
CA LYS A 203 -13.13 -0.12 4.56
C LYS A 203 -12.83 -0.36 6.04
N THR A 204 -11.58 -0.67 6.36
CA THR A 204 -11.14 -0.98 7.73
C THR A 204 -10.78 0.28 8.51
N PHE A 205 -10.34 1.35 7.85
CA PHE A 205 -10.14 2.68 8.46
C PHE A 205 -11.17 3.70 7.93
N PRO A 206 -12.47 3.54 8.22
CA PRO A 206 -13.44 4.58 7.89
C PRO A 206 -13.13 5.84 8.70
N LYS A 207 -13.26 7.00 8.03
CA LYS A 207 -13.09 8.33 8.62
C LYS A 207 -13.99 8.56 9.82
#